data_AF-A0A381TVZ5-F1
#
_entry.id   AF-A0A381TVZ5-F1
#
_cell.length_a   1.000
_cell.length_b   1.000
_cell.length_c   1.000
_cell.angle_alpha   90.00
_cell.angle_beta   90.00
_cell.angle_gamma   90.00
#
_symmetry.space_group_name_H-M   'P 1'
#
loop_
_entity.id
_entity.type
_entity.pdbx_description
1 polymer ?
#
loop_
_entity_poly.entity_id
_entity_poly.type
_entity_poly.pdbx_seq_one_letter_code
_entity_poly.pdbx_strand_id
1 'polypeptide(L)'
;MKRVVFLLILVLQFSFANSQENELFHRVKINYNSSENFEKLLNSGIALDHGIHKRNDYFESDFSESEIQIIENFNIDYQIIIYDVISYYKNRNNPDHKDYVSKSNSKNITCDESNTNNYETPVNFDIKDGNDFGGFYTYSEMLDELDQMHQLYP
;
A
#
# COMPACT_ATOMS: atom_id res chain seq x y z
N MET A 1 43.35 27.41 0.75
CA MET A 1 42.50 27.07 -0.41
C MET A 1 42.02 25.63 -0.38
N LYS A 2 42.91 24.61 -0.39
CA LYS A 2 42.52 23.18 -0.37
C LYS A 2 41.56 22.77 0.78
N ARG A 3 41.79 23.28 1.99
CA ARG A 3 40.92 23.01 3.17
C ARG A 3 39.52 23.62 3.05
N VAL A 4 39.41 24.78 2.40
CA VAL A 4 38.12 25.47 2.18
C VAL A 4 37.31 24.73 1.10
N VAL A 5 37.98 24.27 0.03
CA VAL A 5 37.35 23.45 -1.01
C VAL A 5 36.85 22.11 -0.45
N PHE A 6 37.64 21.47 0.40
CA PHE A 6 37.23 20.22 1.07
C PHE A 6 35.99 20.42 1.97
N LEU A 7 35.96 21.50 2.76
CA LEU A 7 34.79 21.85 3.57
C LEU A 7 33.56 22.15 2.71
N LEU A 8 33.73 22.84 1.57
CA LEU A 8 32.64 23.11 0.65
C LEU A 8 32.04 21.82 0.06
N ILE A 9 32.89 20.87 -0.34
CA ILE A 9 32.46 19.56 -0.85
C ILE A 9 31.72 18.77 0.24
N LEU A 10 32.20 18.80 1.48
CA LEU A 10 31.55 18.11 2.61
C LEU A 10 30.15 18.69 2.88
N VAL A 11 29.99 20.02 2.83
CA VAL A 11 28.70 20.69 3.01
C VAL A 11 27.73 20.34 1.87
N LEU A 12 28.21 20.31 0.62
CA LEU A 12 27.39 19.92 -0.54
C LEU A 12 26.87 18.49 -0.43
N GLN A 13 27.68 17.55 0.06
CA GLN A 13 27.27 16.14 0.23
C GLN A 13 26.14 15.97 1.28
N PHE A 14 26.16 16.77 2.35
CA PHE A 14 25.10 16.77 3.36
C PHE A 14 23.77 17.28 2.82
N SER A 15 23.76 18.22 1.87
CA SER A 15 22.53 18.71 1.25
C SER A 15 21.84 17.65 0.37
N PHE A 16 22.61 16.80 -0.33
CA PHE A 16 22.04 15.72 -1.15
C PHE A 16 21.49 14.54 -0.33
N ALA A 17 22.06 14.25 0.84
CA ALA A 17 21.57 13.16 1.68
C ALA A 17 20.20 13.45 2.32
N ASN A 18 19.84 14.74 2.50
CA ASN A 18 18.58 15.16 3.11
C ASN A 18 17.46 15.47 2.10
N SER A 19 17.69 15.27 0.79
CA SER A 19 16.68 15.52 -0.25
C SER A 19 15.84 14.30 -0.63
N GLN A 20 15.95 13.18 0.11
CA GLN A 20 15.06 12.04 -0.06
C GLN A 20 13.75 12.34 0.68
N GLU A 21 12.85 13.05 0.02
CA GLU A 21 11.46 13.13 0.48
C GLU A 21 10.81 11.75 0.31
N ASN A 22 10.01 11.35 1.31
CA ASN A 22 9.21 10.14 1.18
C ASN A 22 8.13 10.43 0.14
N GLU A 23 8.24 9.79 -1.01
CA GLU A 23 7.26 9.87 -2.09
C GLU A 23 5.88 9.46 -1.57
N LEU A 24 4.86 10.24 -1.93
CA LEU A 24 3.48 9.88 -1.62
C LEU A 24 2.96 8.82 -2.59
N PHE A 25 2.04 8.02 -2.08
CA PHE A 25 1.32 7.03 -2.86
C PHE A 25 -0.17 7.37 -2.83
N HIS A 26 -0.78 7.40 -4.00
CA HIS A 26 -2.16 7.77 -4.20
C HIS A 26 -2.93 6.58 -4.76
N ARG A 27 -4.18 6.38 -4.34
CA ARG A 27 -5.09 5.58 -5.13
C ARG A 27 -5.55 6.41 -6.31
N VAL A 28 -5.29 5.95 -7.53
CA VAL A 28 -5.62 6.66 -8.75
C VAL A 28 -6.46 5.78 -9.65
N LYS A 29 -7.51 6.38 -10.22
CA LYS A 29 -8.27 5.81 -11.31
C LYS A 29 -7.81 6.44 -12.62
N ILE A 30 -7.14 5.66 -13.45
CA ILE A 30 -6.62 6.07 -14.76
C ILE A 30 -7.69 5.83 -15.82
N ASN A 31 -8.20 6.89 -16.45
CA ASN A 31 -9.22 6.84 -17.50
C ASN A 31 -8.55 6.70 -18.88
N TYR A 32 -8.02 5.52 -19.18
CA TYR A 32 -7.23 5.31 -20.41
C TYR A 32 -8.09 5.24 -21.68
N ASN A 33 -9.38 4.88 -21.59
CA ASN A 33 -10.42 4.95 -22.64
C ASN A 33 -10.15 4.23 -23.98
N SER A 34 -8.96 3.66 -24.20
CA SER A 34 -8.59 2.97 -25.43
C SER A 34 -7.52 1.91 -25.22
N SER A 35 -7.53 0.85 -26.02
CA SER A 35 -6.50 -0.19 -25.95
C SER A 35 -5.10 0.37 -26.23
N GLU A 36 -4.96 1.39 -27.09
CA GLU A 36 -3.66 2.01 -27.39
C GLU A 36 -3.07 2.71 -26.16
N ASN A 37 -3.87 3.45 -25.41
CA ASN A 37 -3.42 4.11 -24.18
C ASN A 37 -3.09 3.08 -23.10
N PHE A 38 -3.87 1.99 -23.02
CA PHE A 38 -3.55 0.89 -22.10
C PHE A 38 -2.20 0.26 -22.43
N GLU A 39 -1.89 0.02 -23.71
CA GLU A 39 -0.58 -0.49 -24.14
C GLU A 39 0.55 0.49 -23.81
N LYS A 40 0.35 1.81 -23.92
CA LYS A 40 1.36 2.79 -23.48
C LYS A 40 1.69 2.66 -22.00
N LEU A 41 0.66 2.49 -21.16
CA LEU A 41 0.82 2.30 -19.72
C LEU A 41 1.50 0.95 -19.39
N LEU A 42 1.16 -0.15 -20.09
CA LEU A 42 1.83 -1.44 -19.92
C LEU A 42 3.33 -1.37 -20.24
N ASN A 43 3.69 -0.61 -21.28
CA ASN A 43 5.08 -0.47 -21.72
C ASN A 43 5.88 0.59 -20.94
N SER A 44 5.25 1.32 -20.03
CA SER A 44 5.92 2.38 -19.27
C SER A 44 6.61 1.90 -18.00
N GLY A 45 6.36 0.66 -17.59
CA GLY A 45 6.92 0.07 -16.37
C GLY A 45 6.09 0.34 -15.11
N ILE A 46 4.94 1.00 -15.23
CA ILE A 46 3.98 1.14 -14.13
C ILE A 46 3.35 -0.22 -13.83
N ALA A 47 3.15 -0.55 -12.56
CA ALA A 47 2.49 -1.78 -12.14
C ALA A 47 0.98 -1.74 -12.47
N LEU A 48 0.53 -2.63 -13.37
CA LEU A 48 -0.88 -2.78 -13.76
C LEU A 48 -1.40 -4.22 -13.56
N ASP A 49 -0.67 -5.04 -12.81
CA ASP A 49 -0.97 -6.45 -12.53
C ASP A 49 -2.03 -6.63 -11.43
N HIS A 50 -2.17 -5.63 -10.55
CA HIS A 50 -3.12 -5.64 -9.44
C HIS A 50 -3.93 -4.34 -9.41
N GLY A 51 -5.25 -4.44 -9.51
CA GLY A 51 -6.15 -3.29 -9.48
C GLY A 51 -7.56 -3.62 -9.95
N ILE A 52 -8.45 -2.62 -9.89
CA ILE A 52 -9.79 -2.71 -10.46
C ILE A 52 -9.70 -2.29 -11.93
N HIS A 53 -9.96 -3.23 -12.82
CA HIS A 53 -9.82 -3.00 -14.26
C HIS A 53 -11.15 -3.17 -14.99
N LYS A 54 -11.50 -2.15 -15.79
CA LYS A 54 -12.56 -2.26 -16.80
C LYS A 54 -11.94 -2.01 -18.17
N ARG A 55 -11.93 -3.05 -19.01
CA ARG A 55 -11.35 -3.02 -20.36
C ARG A 55 -11.89 -1.83 -21.18
N ASN A 56 -10.99 -1.11 -21.84
CA ASN A 56 -11.24 0.07 -22.67
C ASN A 56 -11.92 1.24 -21.93
N ASP A 57 -11.79 1.31 -20.61
CA ASP A 57 -12.41 2.36 -19.79
C ASP A 57 -11.38 2.87 -18.78
N TYR A 58 -11.18 2.15 -17.67
CA TYR A 58 -10.31 2.58 -16.59
C TYR A 58 -9.53 1.45 -15.91
N PHE A 59 -8.46 1.83 -15.23
CA PHE A 59 -7.70 1.00 -14.29
C PHE A 59 -7.50 1.78 -12.99
N GLU A 60 -7.81 1.17 -11.84
CA GLU A 60 -7.67 1.79 -10.52
C GLU A 60 -6.73 0.97 -9.64
N SER A 61 -5.68 1.61 -9.12
CA SER A 61 -4.72 1.03 -8.19
C SER A 61 -3.99 2.12 -7.40
N ASP A 62 -3.01 1.72 -6.58
CA ASP A 62 -2.17 2.62 -5.80
C ASP A 62 -0.86 2.90 -6.57
N PHE A 63 -0.57 4.17 -6.83
CA PHE A 63 0.57 4.62 -7.65
C PHE A 63 1.39 5.67 -6.91
N SER A 64 2.70 5.66 -7.14
CA SER A 64 3.59 6.71 -6.66
C SER A 64 3.43 8.01 -7.44
N GLU A 65 3.88 9.14 -6.87
CA GLU A 65 3.90 10.43 -7.59
C GLU A 65 4.70 10.36 -8.91
N SER A 66 5.81 9.63 -8.94
CA SER A 66 6.61 9.41 -10.15
C SER A 66 5.88 8.58 -11.20
N GLU A 67 5.10 7.58 -10.81
CA GLU A 67 4.23 6.83 -11.73
C GLU A 67 3.10 7.70 -12.28
N ILE A 68 2.51 8.57 -11.45
CA ILE A 68 1.50 9.55 -11.89
C ILE A 68 2.10 10.51 -12.93
N GLN A 69 3.33 10.95 -12.74
CA GLN A 69 3.99 11.82 -13.70
C GLN A 69 4.21 11.14 -15.06
N ILE A 70 4.43 9.83 -15.09
CA ILE A 70 4.47 9.06 -16.35
C ILE A 70 3.08 9.06 -17.02
N ILE A 71 2.00 8.91 -16.26
CA ILE A 71 0.61 8.96 -16.78
C ILE A 71 0.32 10.34 -17.39
N GLU A 72 0.71 11.42 -16.69
CA GLU A 72 0.60 12.80 -17.17
C GLU A 72 1.37 13.04 -18.47
N ASN A 73 2.59 12.49 -18.57
CA ASN A 73 3.42 12.61 -19.77
C ASN A 73 2.80 11.93 -21.00
N PHE A 74 1.94 10.91 -20.81
CA PHE A 74 1.16 10.32 -21.90
C PHE A 74 -0.11 11.10 -22.24
N ASN A 75 -0.41 12.17 -21.50
CA ASN A 75 -1.63 12.96 -21.64
C ASN A 75 -2.89 12.08 -21.49
N ILE A 76 -2.85 11.16 -20.52
CA ILE A 76 -3.96 10.29 -20.14
C ILE A 76 -4.64 10.87 -18.90
N ASP A 77 -5.97 10.96 -18.94
CA ASP A 77 -6.77 11.49 -17.83
C ASP A 77 -6.77 10.53 -16.63
N TYR A 78 -6.77 11.09 -15.42
CA TYR A 78 -6.79 10.32 -14.18
C TYR A 78 -7.50 11.07 -13.06
N GLN A 79 -7.93 10.33 -12.04
CA GLN A 79 -8.57 10.87 -10.85
C GLN A 79 -7.91 10.30 -9.59
N ILE A 80 -7.49 11.16 -8.67
CA ILE A 80 -7.06 10.75 -7.33
C ILE A 80 -8.30 10.38 -6.51
N ILE A 81 -8.36 9.12 -6.06
CA ILE A 81 -9.42 8.55 -5.22
C ILE A 81 -9.02 8.62 -3.74
N ILE A 82 -7.76 8.34 -3.43
CA ILE A 82 -7.18 8.48 -2.09
C ILE A 82 -5.87 9.24 -2.22
N TYR A 83 -5.77 10.39 -1.56
CA TYR A 83 -4.60 11.26 -1.66
C TYR A 83 -3.36 10.72 -0.92
N ASP A 84 -3.50 10.00 0.17
CA ASP A 84 -2.35 9.41 0.86
C ASP A 84 -2.76 8.04 1.37
N VAL A 85 -2.39 6.99 0.62
CA VAL A 85 -2.77 5.61 0.97
C VAL A 85 -2.07 5.15 2.25
N ILE A 86 -0.87 5.65 2.54
CA ILE A 86 -0.13 5.30 3.76
C ILE A 86 -0.87 5.82 4.98
N SER A 87 -1.21 7.11 5.00
CA SER A 87 -1.98 7.71 6.08
C SER A 87 -3.39 7.11 6.16
N TYR A 88 -4.02 6.84 5.02
CA TYR A 88 -5.32 6.18 4.96
C TYR A 88 -5.32 4.83 5.68
N TYR A 89 -4.35 3.95 5.40
CA TYR A 89 -4.26 2.64 6.05
C TYR A 89 -3.83 2.73 7.52
N LYS A 90 -2.91 3.63 7.87
CA LYS A 90 -2.53 3.87 9.28
C LYS A 90 -3.74 4.30 10.12
N ASN A 91 -4.55 5.23 9.61
CA ASN A 91 -5.73 5.72 10.28
C ASN A 91 -6.79 4.64 10.48
N ARG A 92 -6.93 3.72 9.52
CA ARG A 92 -7.84 2.56 9.64
C ARG A 92 -7.41 1.54 10.69
N ASN A 93 -6.13 1.52 11.02
CA ASN A 93 -5.55 0.63 12.03
C ASN A 93 -5.47 1.26 13.43
N ASN A 94 -5.75 2.56 13.57
CA ASN A 94 -5.68 3.29 14.84
C ASN A 94 -7.07 3.40 15.53
N PRO A 95 -7.32 2.77 16.70
CA PRO A 95 -8.58 2.81 17.43
C PRO A 95 -9.04 4.19 17.87
N ASP A 96 -8.11 5.12 18.03
CA ASP A 96 -8.42 6.49 18.45
C ASP A 96 -8.79 7.37 17.25
N HIS A 97 -8.69 6.85 16.02
CA HIS A 97 -9.04 7.57 14.81
C HIS A 97 -10.48 7.29 14.36
N LYS A 98 -11.16 8.33 13.84
CA LYS A 98 -12.55 8.23 13.36
C LYS A 98 -12.79 7.20 12.24
N ASP A 99 -11.72 6.84 11.53
CA ASP A 99 -11.75 5.91 10.39
C ASP A 99 -11.33 4.48 10.78
N TYR A 100 -11.20 4.19 12.07
CA TYR A 100 -10.81 2.88 12.58
C TYR A 100 -11.73 1.75 12.15
N VAL A 101 -11.17 0.64 11.70
CA VAL A 101 -11.93 -0.55 11.24
C VAL A 101 -11.37 -1.89 11.72
N SER A 102 -10.28 -1.92 12.51
CA SER A 102 -9.54 -3.17 12.73
C SER A 102 -10.26 -4.23 13.58
N LYS A 103 -11.30 -3.86 14.35
CA LYS A 103 -12.05 -4.77 15.24
C LYS A 103 -13.15 -5.59 14.55
N SER A 104 -13.30 -5.48 13.23
CA SER A 104 -14.29 -6.31 12.51
C SER A 104 -13.82 -7.76 12.41
N ASN A 105 -14.69 -8.72 12.73
CA ASN A 105 -14.48 -10.15 12.43
C ASN A 105 -14.36 -10.41 10.91
N SER A 106 -14.74 -9.44 10.09
CA SER A 106 -14.72 -9.48 8.64
C SER A 106 -13.58 -8.61 8.11
N LYS A 107 -12.36 -9.16 8.03
CA LYS A 107 -11.23 -8.52 7.34
C LYS A 107 -11.21 -8.96 5.88
N ASN A 108 -11.01 -8.03 4.94
CA ASN A 108 -10.80 -8.30 3.50
C ASN A 108 -11.93 -9.08 2.79
N ILE A 109 -13.19 -8.92 3.20
CA ILE A 109 -14.32 -9.52 2.49
C ILE A 109 -14.56 -8.77 1.18
N THR A 110 -14.20 -9.39 0.06
CA THR A 110 -14.50 -8.91 -1.30
C THR A 110 -15.74 -9.59 -1.90
N CYS A 111 -16.31 -10.57 -1.18
CA CYS A 111 -17.45 -11.37 -1.60
C CYS A 111 -18.72 -10.88 -0.87
N ASP A 112 -19.86 -10.83 -1.58
CA ASP A 112 -21.15 -10.43 -1.00
C ASP A 112 -21.46 -11.18 0.32
N GLU A 113 -21.89 -10.44 1.34
CA GLU A 113 -22.17 -10.92 2.72
C GLU A 113 -23.27 -11.98 2.83
N SER A 114 -23.88 -12.38 1.71
CA SER A 114 -25.01 -13.31 1.65
C SER A 114 -24.69 -14.74 2.13
N ASN A 115 -23.41 -15.09 2.32
CA ASN A 115 -22.98 -16.35 2.93
C ASN A 115 -21.87 -16.12 3.97
N THR A 116 -22.08 -15.21 4.93
CA THR A 116 -21.21 -15.12 6.11
C THR A 116 -21.41 -16.37 6.97
N ASN A 117 -20.66 -17.43 6.63
CA ASN A 117 -20.50 -18.56 7.52
C ASN A 117 -19.82 -18.04 8.80
N ASN A 118 -20.55 -18.04 9.91
CA ASN A 118 -20.00 -17.71 11.21
C ASN A 118 -19.07 -18.87 11.61
N TYR A 119 -17.78 -18.70 11.38
CA TYR A 119 -16.77 -19.64 11.85
C TYR A 119 -16.39 -19.26 13.28
N GLU A 120 -16.43 -20.22 14.19
CA GLU A 120 -15.87 -20.03 15.53
C GLU A 120 -14.35 -19.99 15.44
N THR A 121 -13.73 -18.99 16.07
CA THR A 121 -12.28 -18.91 16.21
C THR A 121 -11.77 -20.15 16.98
N PRO A 122 -10.77 -20.89 16.46
CA PRO A 122 -10.19 -22.02 17.17
C PRO A 122 -9.63 -21.64 18.54
N VAL A 123 -9.65 -22.60 19.46
CA VAL A 123 -8.99 -22.44 20.76
C VAL A 123 -7.48 -22.24 20.55
N ASN A 124 -6.87 -21.31 21.29
CA ASN A 124 -5.45 -20.91 21.20
C ASN A 124 -5.05 -20.11 19.96
N PHE A 125 -5.99 -19.68 19.12
CA PHE A 125 -5.66 -18.76 18.02
C PHE A 125 -5.36 -17.36 18.58
N ASP A 126 -4.15 -16.86 18.38
CA ASP A 126 -3.79 -15.49 18.78
C ASP A 126 -4.37 -14.46 17.77
N ILE A 127 -5.21 -13.55 18.26
CA ILE A 127 -5.76 -12.45 17.46
C ILE A 127 -4.96 -11.20 17.79
N LYS A 128 -4.11 -10.77 16.85
CA LYS A 128 -3.33 -9.55 16.96
C LYS A 128 -4.22 -8.30 17.00
N ASP A 129 -3.85 -7.35 17.85
CA ASP A 129 -4.52 -6.05 17.95
C ASP A 129 -4.26 -5.23 16.67
N GLY A 130 -5.25 -4.47 16.20
CA GLY A 130 -5.09 -3.60 15.03
C GLY A 130 -3.97 -2.59 15.09
N ASN A 131 -3.66 -2.12 16.31
CA ASN A 131 -2.55 -1.23 16.56
C ASN A 131 -1.20 -1.89 16.30
N ASP A 132 -1.16 -3.21 16.37
CA ASP A 132 0.05 -4.00 16.26
C ASP A 132 0.13 -4.62 14.86
N PHE A 133 0.95 -4.01 14.01
CA PHE A 133 1.14 -4.41 12.61
C PHE A 133 -0.18 -4.58 11.81
N GLY A 134 -1.21 -3.78 12.13
CA GLY A 134 -2.53 -3.86 11.47
C GLY A 134 -3.39 -5.04 11.91
N GLY A 135 -3.05 -5.68 13.04
CA GLY A 135 -3.66 -6.92 13.50
C GLY A 135 -3.32 -8.10 12.60
N PHE A 136 -2.14 -8.07 11.99
CA PHE A 136 -1.51 -9.19 11.30
C PHE A 136 -0.26 -9.61 12.07
N TYR A 137 0.15 -10.86 11.90
CA TYR A 137 1.44 -11.32 12.41
C TYR A 137 2.57 -10.68 11.62
N THR A 138 3.62 -10.28 12.33
CA THR A 138 4.94 -10.17 11.71
C THR A 138 5.45 -11.55 11.32
N TYR A 139 6.49 -11.60 10.49
CA TYR A 139 7.08 -12.88 10.07
C TYR A 139 7.56 -13.72 11.26
N SER A 140 8.19 -13.10 12.26
CA SER A 140 8.69 -13.82 13.44
C SER A 140 7.56 -14.33 14.31
N GLU A 141 6.53 -13.51 14.58
CA GLU A 141 5.39 -13.97 15.38
C GLU A 141 4.60 -15.08 14.67
N MET A 142 4.55 -15.07 13.34
CA MET A 142 3.95 -16.16 12.56
C MET A 142 4.72 -17.47 12.76
N LEU A 143 6.05 -17.43 12.80
CA LEU A 143 6.85 -18.63 13.09
C LEU A 143 6.63 -19.13 14.53
N ASP A 144 6.59 -18.21 15.50
CA ASP A 144 6.33 -18.56 16.90
C ASP A 144 4.95 -19.22 17.06
N GLU A 145 3.93 -18.71 16.37
CA GLU A 145 2.59 -19.29 16.36
C GLU A 145 2.58 -20.69 15.73
N LEU A 146 3.33 -20.91 14.64
CA LEU A 146 3.46 -22.24 14.03
C LEU A 146 4.13 -23.25 14.97
N ASP A 147 5.19 -22.85 15.66
CA ASP A 147 5.87 -23.70 16.64
C ASP A 147 4.95 -24.03 17.82
N GLN A 148 4.19 -23.04 18.31
CA GLN A 148 3.20 -23.24 19.36
C GLN A 148 2.08 -24.19 18.92
N MET A 149 1.56 -24.03 17.71
CA MET A 149 0.54 -24.93 17.15
C MET A 149 1.07 -26.35 17.02
N HIS A 150 2.31 -26.54 16.57
CA HIS A 150 2.93 -27.86 16.50
C HIS A 150 3.09 -28.50 17.89
N GLN A 151 3.47 -27.72 18.91
CA GLN A 151 3.60 -28.22 20.28
C GLN A 151 2.26 -28.62 20.90
N LEU A 152 1.20 -27.86 20.61
CA LEU A 152 -0.15 -28.12 21.12
C LEU A 152 -0.86 -29.26 20.38
N TYR A 153 -0.49 -29.49 19.11
CA TYR A 153 -1.11 -30.47 18.21
C TYR A 153 -0.03 -31.28 17.45
N PRO A 154 0.67 -32.22 18.12
CA PRO A 154 1.80 -32.98 17.55
C PRO A 154 1.41 -34.01 16.48
#